data_AF-A0A8T6IW84-F1
#
_entry.id   AF-A0A8T6IW84-F1
#
_cell.length_a   1.000
_cell.length_b   1.000
_cell.length_c   1.000
_cell.angle_alpha   90.00
_cell.angle_beta   90.00
_cell.angle_gamma   90.00
#
_symmetry.space_group_name_H-M   'P 1'
#
loop_
_entity.id
_entity.type
_entity.pdbx_description
1 polymer ?
#
loop_
_entity_poly.entity_id
_entity_poly.type
_entity_poly.pdbx_seq_one_letter_code
_entity_poly.pdbx_strand_id
1 'polypeptide(L)'
;MLETADLIAGYDSLAMQLGGIIEIIDGLEPTDDTEDFIETLREAAIIELGALEDLSKALSLASASPPSGEGAEIEKPEETGLDQTPPPPSDNGELPPAQAGGEIDLGAFQNALDAAFTESETTLDKVNQEVKTIVDDKSAQYLEDVNDFNAAYLKLVARWDAFHDGYDEWQKTDGGCDRAETLEELGGFSQDMADLGRQVRAMPQSGFLLPVYTLLAEAAEREEKAMRALYNSWRPFTVDAFIAVDEERANAARLRRQANIGLQELHDRQ
;
A
#
# COMPACT_ATOMS: atom_id res chain seq x y z
N MET A 1 -20.94 12.82 43.99
CA MET A 1 -22.02 12.74 43.00
C MET A 1 -21.66 13.73 41.92
N LEU A 2 -21.24 13.26 40.75
CA LEU A 2 -21.21 14.15 39.58
C LEU A 2 -22.65 14.61 39.32
N GLU A 3 -22.86 15.91 39.12
CA GLU A 3 -24.16 16.38 38.67
C GLU A 3 -24.42 15.81 37.28
N THR A 4 -25.67 15.44 36.99
CA THR A 4 -26.08 14.91 35.68
C THR A 4 -25.67 15.81 34.52
N ALA A 5 -25.57 17.12 34.75
CA ALA A 5 -25.05 18.10 33.80
C ALA A 5 -23.56 17.87 33.42
N ASP A 6 -22.71 17.46 34.38
CA ASP A 6 -21.29 17.15 34.11
C ASP A 6 -21.14 15.87 33.28
N LEU A 7 -22.03 14.89 33.49
CA LEU A 7 -22.09 13.66 32.71
C LEU A 7 -22.51 13.92 31.26
N ILE A 8 -23.57 14.70 31.04
CA ILE A 8 -24.03 15.10 29.69
C ILE A 8 -22.91 15.83 28.94
N ALA A 9 -22.26 16.82 29.58
CA ALA A 9 -21.15 17.55 28.98
C ALA A 9 -19.95 16.64 28.63
N GLY A 10 -19.71 15.60 29.44
CA GLY A 10 -18.70 14.59 29.17
C GLY A 10 -18.99 13.76 27.91
N TYR A 11 -20.23 13.29 27.74
CA TYR A 11 -20.64 12.52 26.56
C TYR A 11 -20.66 13.38 25.28
N ASP A 12 -21.13 14.62 25.37
CA ASP A 12 -21.09 15.57 24.24
C ASP A 12 -19.64 15.85 23.78
N SER A 13 -18.70 15.96 24.74
CA SER A 13 -17.28 16.12 24.43
C SER A 13 -16.70 14.88 23.74
N LEU A 14 -17.10 13.66 24.13
CA LEU A 14 -16.64 12.43 23.48
C LEU A 14 -17.20 12.31 22.07
N ALA A 15 -18.48 12.63 21.87
CA ALA A 15 -19.10 12.66 20.54
C ALA A 15 -18.39 13.65 19.59
N MET A 16 -18.01 14.84 20.07
CA MET A 16 -17.20 15.78 19.27
C MET A 16 -15.83 15.21 18.88
N GLN A 17 -15.17 14.46 19.76
CA GLN A 17 -13.87 13.86 19.46
C GLN A 17 -14.00 12.75 18.40
N LEU A 18 -15.00 11.88 18.55
CA LEU A 18 -15.31 10.82 17.60
C LEU A 18 -15.69 11.37 16.21
N GLY A 19 -16.49 12.45 16.17
CA GLY A 19 -16.77 13.16 14.92
C GLY A 19 -15.51 13.66 14.21
N GLY A 20 -14.52 14.18 14.96
CA GLY A 20 -13.22 14.56 14.41
C GLY A 20 -12.39 13.38 13.88
N ILE A 21 -12.51 12.20 14.49
CA ILE A 21 -11.86 10.98 13.99
C ILE A 21 -12.49 10.51 12.67
N ILE A 22 -13.81 10.58 12.55
CA ILE A 22 -14.52 10.25 11.29
C ILE A 22 -14.07 11.18 10.17
N GLU A 23 -13.91 12.48 10.42
CA GLU A 23 -13.36 13.42 9.42
C GLU A 23 -11.94 13.04 8.98
N ILE A 24 -11.12 12.52 9.89
CA ILE A 24 -9.78 12.02 9.56
C ILE A 24 -9.87 10.77 8.68
N ILE A 25 -10.75 9.82 9.01
CA ILE A 25 -10.97 8.59 8.24
C ILE A 25 -11.49 8.94 6.83
N ASP A 26 -12.47 9.84 6.71
CA ASP A 26 -13.01 10.32 5.44
C ASP A 26 -11.99 11.08 4.59
N GLY A 27 -10.91 11.59 5.21
CA GLY A 27 -9.79 12.26 4.55
C GLY A 27 -8.69 11.33 4.05
N LEU A 28 -8.75 10.03 4.35
CA LEU A 28 -7.79 9.04 3.85
C LEU A 28 -8.07 8.76 2.36
N GLU A 29 -7.04 8.80 1.52
CA GLU A 29 -7.15 8.37 0.12
C GLU A 29 -7.12 6.82 0.07
N PRO A 30 -8.24 6.15 -0.27
CA PRO A 30 -8.25 4.69 -0.34
C PRO A 30 -7.42 4.21 -1.54
N THR A 31 -6.70 3.12 -1.32
CA THR A 31 -6.08 2.30 -2.35
C THR A 31 -6.81 0.95 -2.43
N ASP A 32 -6.62 0.19 -3.50
CA ASP A 32 -7.22 -1.14 -3.68
C ASP A 32 -6.99 -2.07 -2.46
N ASP A 33 -5.87 -1.89 -1.73
CA ASP A 33 -5.53 -2.71 -0.55
C ASP A 33 -6.12 -2.17 0.76
N THR A 34 -6.64 -0.94 0.77
CA THR A 34 -7.03 -0.24 2.02
C THR A 34 -8.50 0.17 2.06
N GLU A 35 -9.22 0.08 0.93
CA GLU A 35 -10.61 0.50 0.80
C GLU A 35 -11.53 -0.20 1.83
N ASP A 36 -11.49 -1.53 1.88
CA ASP A 36 -12.37 -2.34 2.75
C ASP A 36 -12.22 -2.01 4.24
N PHE A 37 -10.99 -1.79 4.73
CA PHE A 37 -10.79 -1.51 6.16
C PHE A 37 -11.04 -0.04 6.51
N ILE A 38 -10.83 0.90 5.58
CA ILE A 38 -11.21 2.30 5.76
C ILE A 38 -12.73 2.40 5.89
N GLU A 39 -13.47 1.68 5.04
CA GLU A 39 -14.93 1.57 5.13
C GLU A 39 -15.36 0.94 6.47
N THR A 40 -14.73 -0.17 6.87
CA THR A 40 -15.04 -0.83 8.15
C THR A 40 -14.76 0.07 9.37
N LEU A 41 -13.64 0.80 9.39
CA LEU A 41 -13.31 1.76 10.45
C LEU A 41 -14.36 2.89 10.52
N ARG A 42 -14.80 3.38 9.35
CA ARG A 42 -15.79 4.43 9.24
C ARG A 42 -17.14 3.98 9.81
N GLU A 43 -17.59 2.78 9.45
CA GLU A 43 -18.85 2.22 9.95
C GLU A 43 -18.84 2.06 11.47
N ALA A 44 -17.76 1.50 12.04
CA ALA A 44 -17.62 1.35 13.49
C ALA A 44 -17.64 2.70 14.23
N ALA A 45 -16.93 3.71 13.72
CA ALA A 45 -16.91 5.03 14.32
C ALA A 45 -18.27 5.75 14.26
N ILE A 46 -19.05 5.53 13.19
CA ILE A 46 -20.42 6.06 13.08
C ILE A 46 -21.36 5.40 14.10
N ILE A 47 -21.22 4.09 14.31
CA ILE A 47 -22.02 3.35 15.31
C ILE A 47 -21.74 3.86 16.73
N GLU A 48 -20.47 4.04 17.09
CA GLU A 48 -20.08 4.60 18.40
C GLU A 48 -20.61 6.03 18.61
N LEU A 49 -20.50 6.88 17.58
CA LEU A 49 -21.00 8.24 17.63
C LEU A 49 -22.52 8.26 17.88
N GLY A 50 -23.28 7.43 17.18
CA GLY A 50 -24.73 7.31 17.38
C GLY A 50 -25.10 6.87 18.80
N ALA A 51 -24.38 5.88 19.35
CA ALA A 51 -24.61 5.40 20.71
C ALA A 51 -24.35 6.49 21.77
N LEU A 52 -23.32 7.32 21.58
CA LEU A 52 -23.00 8.44 22.48
C LEU A 52 -24.06 9.55 22.41
N GLU A 53 -24.52 9.90 21.21
CA GLU A 53 -25.56 10.92 21.01
C GLU A 53 -26.90 10.49 21.62
N ASP A 54 -27.29 9.22 21.44
CA ASP A 54 -28.51 8.66 22.02
C ASP A 54 -28.46 8.67 23.56
N LEU A 55 -27.30 8.37 24.15
CA LEU A 55 -27.12 8.37 25.60
C LEU A 55 -27.12 9.78 26.18
N SER A 56 -26.48 10.76 25.52
CA SER A 56 -26.56 12.17 25.90
C SER A 56 -28.00 12.70 25.86
N LYS A 57 -28.75 12.35 24.81
CA LYS A 57 -30.15 12.72 24.64
C LYS A 57 -31.05 12.08 25.70
N ALA A 58 -30.83 10.81 26.04
CA ALA A 58 -31.57 10.11 27.08
C ALA A 58 -31.35 10.74 28.47
N LEU A 59 -30.11 11.09 28.82
CA LEU A 59 -29.77 11.80 30.06
C LEU A 59 -30.38 13.20 30.12
N SER A 60 -30.39 13.91 28.99
CA SER A 60 -31.04 15.22 28.87
C SER A 60 -32.55 15.14 29.12
N LEU A 61 -33.23 14.12 28.58
CA LEU A 61 -34.66 13.88 28.82
C LEU A 61 -34.95 13.47 30.27
N ALA A 62 -34.08 12.66 30.87
CA ALA A 62 -34.19 12.24 32.26
C ALA A 62 -34.05 13.41 33.24
N SER A 63 -33.10 14.32 32.97
CA SER A 63 -32.87 15.52 33.80
C SER A 63 -33.99 16.58 33.68
N ALA A 64 -34.75 16.56 32.58
CA ALA A 64 -35.84 17.51 32.32
C ALA A 64 -37.20 17.08 32.93
N SER A 65 -37.33 15.85 33.45
CA SER A 65 -38.57 15.36 34.05
C SER A 65 -38.65 15.70 35.56
N PRO A 66 -39.67 16.45 36.03
CA PRO A 66 -39.81 16.77 37.46
C PRO A 66 -40.32 15.56 38.27
N PRO A 67 -40.03 15.48 39.59
CA PRO A 67 -40.60 14.44 40.45
C PRO A 67 -42.10 14.67 40.56
N SER A 68 -42.89 13.78 39.97
CA SER A 68 -44.34 13.77 40.14
C SER A 68 -44.67 13.30 41.55
N GLY A 69 -44.99 14.25 42.43
CA GLY A 69 -45.51 14.00 43.76
C GLY A 69 -46.99 13.60 43.74
N GLU A 70 -47.25 12.40 44.26
CA GLU A 70 -48.33 12.03 45.20
C GLU A 70 -49.83 12.18 44.80
N GLY A 71 -50.50 11.02 44.70
CA GLY A 71 -51.86 10.82 45.22
C GLY A 71 -52.96 10.40 44.24
N ALA A 72 -53.26 9.10 44.15
CA ALA A 72 -54.63 8.57 44.10
C ALA A 72 -54.66 7.04 44.31
N GLU A 73 -55.54 6.64 45.22
CA GLU A 73 -55.87 5.27 45.65
C GLU A 73 -56.82 4.56 44.65
N ILE A 74 -56.99 3.24 44.83
CA ILE A 74 -58.01 2.31 44.25
C ILE A 74 -57.55 1.64 42.92
N GLU A 75 -57.56 0.31 42.67
CA GLU A 75 -58.21 -0.89 43.23
C GLU A 75 -57.44 -2.17 42.81
N LYS A 76 -57.67 -3.28 43.54
CA LYS A 76 -57.29 -4.68 43.20
C LYS A 76 -58.22 -5.22 42.09
N PRO A 77 -57.80 -6.12 41.18
CA PRO A 77 -58.02 -7.57 41.39
C PRO A 77 -56.91 -8.49 40.79
N GLU A 78 -56.52 -9.55 41.50
CA GLU A 78 -56.65 -11.00 41.16
C GLU A 78 -55.64 -11.62 40.18
N GLU A 79 -55.05 -12.73 40.64
CA GLU A 79 -54.11 -13.61 39.97
C GLU A 79 -54.69 -14.26 38.70
N THR A 80 -53.85 -14.56 37.72
CA THR A 80 -53.78 -15.91 37.10
C THR A 80 -52.60 -16.04 36.13
N GLY A 81 -51.90 -17.18 36.18
CA GLY A 81 -51.40 -17.88 34.99
C GLY A 81 -49.94 -17.66 34.58
N LEU A 82 -49.08 -18.61 34.97
CA LEU A 82 -47.82 -18.94 34.29
C LEU A 82 -48.10 -19.40 32.85
N ASP A 83 -47.40 -18.85 31.86
CA ASP A 83 -46.89 -19.65 30.74
C ASP A 83 -45.65 -19.00 30.10
N GLN A 84 -44.60 -19.81 29.92
CA GLN A 84 -43.32 -19.42 29.34
C GLN A 84 -43.33 -19.83 27.86
N THR A 85 -43.10 -18.87 26.96
CA THR A 85 -42.68 -19.16 25.57
C THR A 85 -41.60 -18.16 25.16
N PRO A 86 -40.51 -18.60 24.51
CA PRO A 86 -39.31 -17.79 24.29
C PRO A 86 -39.49 -16.79 23.13
N PRO A 87 -38.85 -15.62 23.15
CA PRO A 87 -38.87 -14.72 22.01
C PRO A 87 -37.99 -15.24 20.85
N PRO A 88 -38.37 -14.93 19.58
CA PRO A 88 -37.62 -15.28 18.37
C PRO A 88 -36.36 -14.38 18.18
N PRO A 89 -35.47 -14.66 17.21
CA PRO A 89 -34.07 -14.23 17.25
C PRO A 89 -33.88 -12.75 16.88
N SER A 90 -32.78 -12.18 17.40
CA SER A 90 -32.29 -10.82 17.21
C SER A 90 -32.44 -10.30 15.79
N ASP A 91 -33.24 -9.25 15.67
CA ASP A 91 -33.33 -8.38 14.50
C ASP A 91 -32.54 -7.09 14.80
N ASN A 92 -31.95 -6.56 13.74
CA ASN A 92 -30.93 -5.52 13.70
C ASN A 92 -31.24 -4.31 14.58
N GLY A 93 -30.32 -3.96 15.49
CA GLY A 93 -29.88 -2.62 15.92
C GLY A 93 -30.85 -1.44 16.10
N GLU A 94 -32.17 -1.60 15.97
CA GLU A 94 -33.12 -0.50 16.01
C GLU A 94 -33.69 -0.38 17.42
N LEU A 95 -33.28 0.67 18.14
CA LEU A 95 -33.84 1.02 19.43
C LEU A 95 -35.36 1.29 19.29
N PRO A 96 -36.20 0.76 20.20
CA PRO A 96 -37.64 1.01 20.15
C PRO A 96 -37.93 2.50 20.37
N PRO A 97 -38.94 3.08 19.69
CA PRO A 97 -39.27 4.49 19.83
C PRO A 97 -39.68 4.79 21.27
N ALA A 98 -39.09 5.85 21.84
CA ALA A 98 -39.37 6.33 23.18
C ALA A 98 -40.88 6.54 23.36
N GLN A 99 -41.53 5.63 24.11
CA GLN A 99 -42.89 5.84 24.54
C GLN A 99 -42.90 6.86 25.68
N ALA A 100 -43.62 7.96 25.47
CA ALA A 100 -43.85 8.99 26.47
C ALA A 100 -44.56 8.35 27.69
N GLY A 101 -43.79 8.14 28.76
CA GLY A 101 -44.28 7.61 30.04
C GLY A 101 -43.55 6.37 30.57
N GLY A 102 -42.60 5.79 29.83
CA GLY A 102 -41.79 4.66 30.29
C GLY A 102 -40.62 5.11 31.19
N GLU A 103 -40.36 4.35 32.25
CA GLU A 103 -39.15 4.46 33.07
C GLU A 103 -37.91 4.40 32.15
N ILE A 104 -37.07 5.43 32.18
CA ILE A 104 -35.86 5.49 31.36
C ILE A 104 -34.92 4.38 31.84
N ASP A 105 -34.80 3.30 31.08
CA ASP A 105 -33.90 2.19 31.38
C ASP A 105 -32.46 2.57 31.00
N LEU A 106 -31.83 3.33 31.89
CA LEU A 106 -30.41 3.70 31.79
C LEU A 106 -29.50 2.48 31.69
N GLY A 107 -29.92 1.31 32.21
CA GLY A 107 -29.17 0.06 32.11
C GLY A 107 -29.13 -0.47 30.68
N ALA A 108 -30.24 -0.39 29.94
CA ALA A 108 -30.29 -0.76 28.53
C ALA A 108 -29.36 0.10 27.65
N PHE A 109 -29.32 1.42 27.90
CA PHE A 109 -28.41 2.33 27.18
C PHE A 109 -26.94 2.09 27.51
N GLN A 110 -26.61 1.87 28.79
CA GLN A 110 -25.25 1.55 29.20
C GLN A 110 -24.75 0.25 28.54
N ASN A 111 -25.60 -0.79 28.48
CA ASN A 111 -25.27 -2.04 27.81
C ASN A 111 -25.08 -1.86 26.29
N ALA A 112 -25.86 -0.99 25.65
CA ALA A 112 -25.70 -0.69 24.23
C ALA A 112 -24.39 0.06 23.94
N LEU A 113 -24.00 1.00 24.81
CA LEU A 113 -22.73 1.71 24.72
C LEU A 113 -21.53 0.76 24.94
N ASP A 114 -21.60 -0.10 25.97
CA ASP A 114 -20.55 -1.09 26.24
C ASP A 114 -20.41 -2.09 25.08
N ALA A 115 -21.52 -2.48 24.45
CA ALA A 115 -21.53 -3.31 23.26
C ALA A 115 -20.88 -2.61 22.06
N ALA A 116 -21.22 -1.34 21.81
CA ALA A 116 -20.62 -0.54 20.74
C ALA A 116 -19.11 -0.38 20.91
N PHE A 117 -18.63 -0.09 22.13
CA PHE A 117 -17.20 -0.02 22.41
C PHE A 117 -16.48 -1.36 22.23
N THR A 118 -17.11 -2.47 22.63
CA THR A 118 -16.53 -3.82 22.45
C THR A 118 -16.42 -4.18 20.96
N GLU A 119 -17.43 -3.82 20.17
CA GLU A 119 -17.45 -4.04 18.72
C GLU A 119 -16.39 -3.18 18.01
N SER A 120 -16.21 -1.94 18.44
CA SER A 120 -15.15 -1.06 17.94
C SER A 120 -13.76 -1.52 18.33
N GLU A 121 -13.53 -1.96 19.57
CA GLU A 121 -12.24 -2.55 19.99
C GLU A 121 -11.89 -3.77 19.12
N THR A 122 -12.88 -4.65 18.90
CA THR A 122 -12.73 -5.81 17.99
C THR A 122 -12.41 -5.37 16.55
N THR A 123 -13.05 -4.29 16.09
CA THR A 123 -12.82 -3.73 14.75
C THR A 123 -11.40 -3.16 14.62
N LEU A 124 -10.95 -2.39 15.61
CA LEU A 124 -9.59 -1.84 15.65
C LEU A 124 -8.53 -2.94 15.67
N ASP A 125 -8.75 -4.02 16.42
CA ASP A 125 -7.86 -5.18 16.43
C ASP A 125 -7.78 -5.85 15.05
N LYS A 126 -8.93 -6.04 14.40
CA LYS A 126 -9.00 -6.59 13.04
C LYS A 126 -8.26 -5.69 12.04
N VAL A 127 -8.50 -4.39 12.06
CA VAL A 127 -7.86 -3.41 11.17
C VAL A 127 -6.35 -3.37 11.41
N ASN A 128 -5.90 -3.36 12.67
CA ASN A 128 -4.47 -3.41 12.99
C ASN A 128 -3.81 -4.69 12.44
N GLN A 129 -4.51 -5.82 12.51
CA GLN A 129 -4.05 -7.07 11.93
C GLN A 129 -3.99 -7.01 10.39
N GLU A 130 -5.00 -6.45 9.73
CA GLU A 130 -5.04 -6.28 8.27
C GLU A 130 -3.95 -5.33 7.78
N VAL A 131 -3.78 -4.17 8.42
CA VAL A 131 -2.69 -3.24 8.14
C VAL A 131 -1.34 -3.92 8.29
N LYS A 132 -1.15 -4.72 9.34
CA LYS A 132 0.07 -5.49 9.53
C LYS A 132 0.29 -6.49 8.39
N THR A 133 -0.74 -7.25 8.01
CA THR A 133 -0.67 -8.19 6.88
C THR A 133 -0.32 -7.47 5.58
N ILE A 134 -0.95 -6.34 5.27
CA ILE A 134 -0.66 -5.54 4.07
C ILE A 134 0.80 -5.06 4.08
N VAL A 135 1.28 -4.59 5.23
CA VAL A 135 2.67 -4.12 5.38
C VAL A 135 3.65 -5.29 5.20
N ASP A 136 3.38 -6.44 5.82
CA ASP A 136 4.22 -7.64 5.71
C ASP A 136 4.24 -8.16 4.26
N ASP A 137 3.09 -8.22 3.59
CA ASP A 137 2.94 -8.67 2.20
C ASP A 137 3.64 -7.73 1.22
N LYS A 138 3.44 -6.40 1.35
CA LYS A 138 4.15 -5.41 0.53
C LYS A 138 5.65 -5.45 0.73
N SER A 139 6.10 -5.71 1.97
CA SER A 139 7.52 -5.87 2.27
C SER A 139 8.09 -7.14 1.62
N ALA A 140 7.35 -8.25 1.65
CA ALA A 140 7.74 -9.48 0.97
C ALA A 140 7.80 -9.30 -0.55
N GLN A 141 6.81 -8.67 -1.16
CA GLN A 141 6.79 -8.37 -2.60
C GLN A 141 7.95 -7.46 -3.01
N TYR A 142 8.24 -6.42 -2.22
CA TYR A 142 9.40 -5.55 -2.46
C TYR A 142 10.70 -6.36 -2.50
N LEU A 143 10.89 -7.28 -1.55
CA LEU A 143 12.09 -8.13 -1.49
C LEU A 143 12.16 -9.09 -2.67
N GLU A 144 11.05 -9.70 -3.07
CA GLU A 144 10.99 -10.57 -4.24
C GLU A 144 11.38 -9.82 -5.51
N ASP A 145 10.78 -8.65 -5.76
CA ASP A 145 11.07 -7.80 -6.92
C ASP A 145 12.54 -7.36 -6.98
N VAL A 146 13.13 -6.95 -5.86
CA VAL A 146 14.55 -6.58 -5.78
C VAL A 146 15.45 -7.79 -6.08
N ASN A 147 15.13 -8.96 -5.52
CA ASN A 147 15.90 -10.18 -5.73
C ASN A 147 15.84 -10.66 -7.18
N ASP A 148 14.65 -10.65 -7.79
CA ASP A 148 14.46 -11.01 -9.20
C ASP A 148 15.20 -10.06 -10.13
N PHE A 149 15.10 -8.76 -9.88
CA PHE A 149 15.87 -7.77 -10.62
C PHE A 149 17.37 -7.97 -10.46
N ASN A 150 17.87 -8.20 -9.24
CA ASN A 150 19.29 -8.43 -8.98
C ASN A 150 19.79 -9.70 -9.69
N ALA A 151 19.02 -10.78 -9.66
CA ALA A 151 19.35 -12.01 -10.38
C ALA A 151 19.43 -11.78 -11.90
N ALA A 152 18.50 -11.00 -12.47
CA ALA A 152 18.54 -10.61 -13.87
C ALA A 152 19.75 -9.70 -14.18
N TYR A 153 20.04 -8.73 -13.30
CA TYR A 153 21.15 -7.80 -13.41
C TYR A 153 22.50 -8.50 -13.42
N LEU A 154 22.73 -9.47 -12.52
CA LEU A 154 24.00 -10.22 -12.49
C LEU A 154 24.23 -11.03 -13.76
N LYS A 155 23.17 -11.66 -14.31
CA LYS A 155 23.25 -12.37 -15.60
C LYS A 155 23.54 -11.41 -16.75
N LEU A 156 22.89 -10.25 -16.76
CA LEU A 156 23.10 -9.21 -17.76
C LEU A 156 24.55 -8.71 -17.73
N VAL A 157 25.08 -8.36 -16.56
CA VAL A 157 26.45 -7.89 -16.39
C VAL A 157 27.45 -8.92 -16.89
N ALA A 158 27.30 -10.20 -16.51
CA ALA A 158 28.17 -11.26 -16.96
C ALA A 158 28.17 -11.41 -18.50
N ARG A 159 26.99 -11.29 -19.14
CA ARG A 159 26.88 -11.33 -20.60
C ARG A 159 27.51 -10.10 -21.26
N TRP A 160 27.34 -8.93 -20.65
CA TRP A 160 27.90 -7.68 -21.15
C TRP A 160 29.43 -7.70 -21.09
N ASP A 161 29.99 -8.21 -19.99
CA ASP A 161 31.43 -8.37 -19.82
C ASP A 161 31.98 -9.41 -20.80
N ALA A 162 31.29 -10.53 -21.02
CA ALA A 162 31.68 -11.52 -22.03
C ALA A 162 31.65 -10.95 -23.47
N PHE A 163 30.67 -10.09 -23.77
CA PHE A 163 30.64 -9.35 -25.05
C PHE A 163 31.85 -8.42 -25.18
N HIS A 164 32.17 -7.67 -24.13
CA HIS A 164 33.35 -6.79 -24.09
C HIS A 164 34.65 -7.56 -24.26
N ASP A 165 34.82 -8.68 -23.56
CA ASP A 165 36.01 -9.53 -23.68
C ASP A 165 36.20 -10.04 -25.12
N GLY A 166 35.11 -10.52 -25.75
CA GLY A 166 35.13 -10.98 -27.13
C GLY A 166 35.45 -9.87 -28.13
N TYR A 167 34.85 -8.69 -27.94
CA TYR A 167 35.14 -7.51 -28.75
C TYR A 167 36.60 -7.06 -28.59
N ASP A 168 37.13 -7.05 -27.37
CA ASP A 168 38.51 -6.63 -27.08
C ASP A 168 39.53 -7.62 -27.62
N GLU A 169 39.22 -8.92 -27.64
CA GLU A 169 40.05 -9.94 -28.29
C GLU A 169 40.06 -9.75 -29.81
N TRP A 170 38.89 -9.54 -30.41
CA TRP A 170 38.77 -9.27 -31.83
C TRP A 170 39.49 -7.97 -32.24
N GLN A 171 39.31 -6.88 -31.47
CA GLN A 171 39.93 -5.58 -31.76
C GLN A 171 41.46 -5.66 -31.79
N LYS A 172 42.09 -6.51 -30.96
CA LYS A 172 43.56 -6.71 -30.95
C LYS A 172 44.10 -7.29 -32.26
N THR A 173 43.24 -7.83 -33.11
CA THR A 173 43.60 -8.33 -34.45
C THR A 173 43.57 -7.23 -35.52
N ASP A 174 43.21 -5.99 -35.14
CA ASP A 174 42.89 -4.87 -36.03
C ASP A 174 41.76 -5.18 -37.04
N GLY A 175 40.92 -6.18 -36.72
CA GLY A 175 39.88 -6.70 -37.61
C GLY A 175 40.42 -7.56 -38.76
N GLY A 176 41.72 -7.88 -38.77
CA GLY A 176 42.34 -8.66 -39.83
C GLY A 176 42.52 -7.92 -41.16
N CYS A 177 43.04 -8.63 -42.16
CA CYS A 177 43.30 -8.08 -43.49
C CYS A 177 42.15 -8.31 -44.49
N ASP A 178 41.22 -9.22 -44.18
CA ASP A 178 40.06 -9.52 -45.04
C ASP A 178 38.84 -8.72 -44.62
N ARG A 179 38.54 -7.71 -45.43
CA ARG A 179 37.39 -6.81 -45.22
C ARG A 179 36.04 -7.54 -45.12
N ALA A 180 35.85 -8.64 -45.86
CA ALA A 180 34.56 -9.34 -45.85
C ALA A 180 34.37 -10.07 -44.52
N GLU A 181 35.41 -10.75 -44.04
CA GLU A 181 35.46 -11.41 -42.73
C GLU A 181 35.25 -10.39 -41.60
N THR A 182 35.96 -9.25 -41.62
CA THR A 182 35.80 -8.22 -40.59
C THR A 182 34.38 -7.68 -40.50
N LEU A 183 33.72 -7.45 -41.64
CA LEU A 183 32.35 -6.93 -41.66
C LEU A 183 31.35 -7.99 -41.19
N GLU A 184 31.59 -9.26 -41.45
CA GLU A 184 30.77 -10.34 -40.90
C GLU A 184 30.86 -10.39 -39.38
N GLU A 185 32.07 -10.33 -38.81
CA GLU A 185 32.32 -10.31 -37.37
C GLU A 185 31.70 -9.08 -36.70
N LEU A 186 31.90 -7.88 -37.27
CA LEU A 186 31.25 -6.65 -36.79
C LEU A 186 29.72 -6.72 -36.84
N GLY A 187 29.18 -7.41 -37.85
CA GLY A 187 27.75 -7.70 -37.95
C GLY A 187 27.27 -8.58 -36.79
N GLY A 188 28.08 -9.57 -36.39
CA GLY A 188 27.87 -10.39 -35.19
C GLY A 188 27.86 -9.56 -33.92
N PHE A 189 28.89 -8.75 -33.66
CA PHE A 189 28.95 -7.87 -32.48
C PHE A 189 27.77 -6.89 -32.43
N SER A 190 27.37 -6.31 -33.56
CA SER A 190 26.20 -5.42 -33.59
C SER A 190 24.89 -6.15 -33.25
N GLN A 191 24.75 -7.43 -33.59
CA GLN A 191 23.59 -8.25 -33.22
C GLN A 191 23.63 -8.60 -31.74
N ASP A 192 24.78 -9.06 -31.24
CA ASP A 192 24.95 -9.40 -29.82
C ASP A 192 24.66 -8.22 -28.89
N MET A 193 25.09 -7.01 -29.28
CA MET A 193 24.79 -5.80 -28.51
C MET A 193 23.31 -5.42 -28.58
N ALA A 194 22.64 -5.60 -29.73
CA ALA A 194 21.20 -5.39 -29.84
C ALA A 194 20.41 -6.41 -29.00
N ASP A 195 20.90 -7.64 -28.90
CA ASP A 195 20.34 -8.70 -28.07
C ASP A 195 20.49 -8.38 -26.57
N LEU A 196 21.65 -7.83 -26.17
CA LEU A 196 21.86 -7.27 -24.83
C LEU A 196 20.83 -6.15 -24.54
N GLY A 197 20.66 -5.21 -25.46
CA GLY A 197 19.66 -4.14 -25.31
C GLY A 197 18.23 -4.68 -25.17
N ARG A 198 17.87 -5.77 -25.85
CA ARG A 198 16.54 -6.41 -25.67
C ARG A 198 16.40 -7.07 -24.30
N GLN A 199 17.45 -7.70 -23.79
CA GLN A 199 17.45 -8.28 -22.43
C GLN A 199 17.29 -7.20 -21.36
N VAL A 200 17.95 -6.05 -21.51
CA VAL A 200 17.76 -4.91 -20.59
C VAL A 200 16.29 -4.50 -20.56
N ARG A 201 15.66 -4.30 -21.74
CA ARG A 201 14.25 -3.91 -21.84
C ARG A 201 13.27 -4.94 -21.29
N ALA A 202 13.68 -6.21 -21.20
CA ALA A 202 12.89 -7.31 -20.66
C ALA A 202 13.11 -7.53 -19.15
N MET A 203 13.95 -6.73 -18.48
CA MET A 203 14.13 -6.82 -17.03
C MET A 203 12.85 -6.43 -16.28
N PRO A 204 12.65 -6.93 -15.04
CA PRO A 204 11.53 -6.51 -14.19
C PRO A 204 11.43 -4.99 -14.07
N GLN A 205 10.21 -4.44 -14.16
CA GLN A 205 9.94 -3.00 -14.22
C GLN A 205 9.08 -2.49 -13.06
N SER A 206 9.34 -2.92 -11.83
CA SER A 206 8.67 -2.36 -10.66
C SER A 206 9.01 -0.86 -10.53
N GLY A 207 8.03 -0.03 -10.14
CA GLY A 207 8.16 1.42 -10.22
C GLY A 207 9.37 1.99 -9.48
N PHE A 208 9.75 1.40 -8.34
CA PHE A 208 10.92 1.80 -7.56
C PHE A 208 12.27 1.37 -8.19
N LEU A 209 12.27 0.40 -9.12
CA LEU A 209 13.44 -0.03 -9.90
C LEU A 209 13.64 0.79 -11.18
N LEU A 210 12.64 1.60 -11.57
CA LEU A 210 12.68 2.40 -12.80
C LEU A 210 13.97 3.23 -12.94
N PRO A 211 14.49 3.91 -11.90
CA PRO A 211 15.74 4.67 -12.03
C PRO A 211 16.97 3.82 -12.34
N VAL A 212 17.02 2.58 -11.82
CA VAL A 212 18.12 1.64 -12.11
C VAL A 212 17.99 1.11 -13.53
N TYR A 213 16.77 0.74 -13.92
CA TYR A 213 16.45 0.29 -15.28
C TYR A 213 16.81 1.32 -16.35
N THR A 214 16.45 2.59 -16.15
CA THR A 214 16.70 3.64 -17.15
C THR A 214 18.19 3.85 -17.41
N LEU A 215 19.02 3.78 -16.37
CA LEU A 215 20.48 3.84 -16.50
C LEU A 215 21.04 2.68 -17.32
N LEU A 216 20.55 1.45 -17.09
CA LEU A 216 20.96 0.28 -17.86
C LEU A 216 20.50 0.35 -19.32
N ALA A 217 19.27 0.82 -19.55
CA ALA A 217 18.71 0.98 -20.88
C ALA A 217 19.50 2.02 -21.68
N GLU A 218 19.83 3.15 -21.07
CA GLU A 218 20.67 4.18 -21.71
C GLU A 218 22.08 3.64 -22.01
N ALA A 219 22.70 2.92 -21.06
CA ALA A 219 24.00 2.31 -21.27
C ALA A 219 24.00 1.36 -22.47
N ALA A 220 22.98 0.51 -22.59
CA ALA A 220 22.86 -0.45 -23.68
C ALA A 220 22.60 0.24 -25.01
N GLU A 221 21.74 1.26 -25.02
CA GLU A 221 21.43 2.01 -26.23
C GLU A 221 22.66 2.75 -26.80
N ARG A 222 23.51 3.31 -25.91
CA ARG A 222 24.76 3.97 -26.30
C ARG A 222 25.72 3.01 -26.98
N GLU A 223 25.99 1.88 -26.36
CA GLU A 223 26.89 0.87 -26.92
C GLU A 223 26.32 0.22 -28.18
N GLU A 224 25.01 -0.04 -28.25
CA GLU A 224 24.33 -0.53 -29.45
C GLU A 224 24.51 0.44 -30.63
N LYS A 225 24.31 1.74 -30.39
CA LYS A 225 24.53 2.79 -31.41
C LYS A 225 25.99 2.85 -31.84
N ALA A 226 26.93 2.75 -30.89
CA ALA A 226 28.36 2.77 -31.17
C ALA A 226 28.79 1.58 -32.04
N MET A 227 28.32 0.37 -31.71
CA MET A 227 28.61 -0.84 -32.50
C MET A 227 28.03 -0.77 -33.90
N ARG A 228 26.80 -0.28 -34.04
CA ARG A 228 26.19 -0.04 -35.35
C ARG A 228 26.96 1.03 -36.15
N ALA A 229 27.45 2.08 -35.50
CA ALA A 229 28.26 3.10 -36.14
C ALA A 229 29.61 2.54 -36.60
N LEU A 230 30.27 1.72 -35.77
CA LEU A 230 31.50 1.02 -36.13
C LEU A 230 31.27 0.12 -37.35
N TYR A 231 30.26 -0.74 -37.33
CA TYR A 231 29.92 -1.59 -38.47
C TYR A 231 29.76 -0.81 -39.79
N ASN A 232 29.07 0.33 -39.76
CA ASN A 232 28.83 1.13 -40.96
C ASN A 232 30.05 1.94 -41.44
N SER A 233 30.87 2.40 -40.49
CA SER A 233 31.98 3.33 -40.76
C SER A 233 33.33 2.65 -40.89
N TRP A 234 33.50 1.43 -40.39
CA TRP A 234 34.78 0.73 -40.36
C TRP A 234 35.37 0.58 -41.75
N ARG A 235 36.68 0.83 -41.85
CA ARG A 235 37.50 0.58 -43.03
C ARG A 235 38.85 0.01 -42.55
N PRO A 236 39.58 -0.71 -43.42
CA PRO A 236 40.94 -1.11 -43.10
C PRO A 236 41.80 0.11 -42.72
N PHE A 237 42.58 -0.03 -41.65
CA PHE A 237 43.52 0.98 -41.11
C PHE A 237 42.89 2.27 -40.54
N THR A 238 41.58 2.34 -40.34
CA THR A 238 40.95 3.51 -39.69
C THR A 238 40.81 3.29 -38.18
N VAL A 239 41.55 4.07 -37.39
CA VAL A 239 41.54 3.98 -35.92
C VAL A 239 40.39 4.78 -35.29
N ASP A 240 39.95 5.86 -35.95
CA ASP A 240 38.93 6.78 -35.40
C ASP A 240 37.60 6.09 -35.07
N ALA A 241 37.22 5.07 -35.84
CA ALA A 241 35.98 4.33 -35.61
C ALA A 241 36.00 3.55 -34.28
N PHE A 242 37.16 3.09 -33.84
CA PHE A 242 37.34 2.40 -32.56
C PHE A 242 37.30 3.35 -31.38
N ILE A 243 37.89 4.55 -31.52
CA ILE A 243 37.90 5.58 -30.46
C ILE A 243 36.48 5.96 -30.06
N ALA A 244 35.58 6.14 -31.03
CA ALA A 244 34.18 6.47 -30.76
C ALA A 244 33.45 5.37 -29.97
N VAL A 245 33.79 4.09 -30.21
CA VAL A 245 33.25 2.96 -29.44
C VAL A 245 33.79 2.96 -28.01
N ASP A 246 35.08 3.21 -27.84
CA ASP A 246 35.71 3.26 -26.52
C ASP A 246 35.14 4.40 -25.65
N GLU A 247 34.85 5.56 -26.26
CA GLU A 247 34.17 6.67 -25.59
C GLU A 247 32.77 6.29 -25.10
N GLU A 248 31.93 5.69 -25.95
CA GLU A 248 30.59 5.27 -25.54
C GLU A 248 30.63 4.11 -24.53
N ARG A 249 31.59 3.18 -24.60
CA ARG A 249 31.83 2.17 -23.57
C ARG A 249 32.19 2.80 -22.23
N ALA A 250 33.05 3.81 -22.21
CA ALA A 250 33.39 4.52 -20.98
C ALA A 250 32.17 5.23 -20.37
N ASN A 251 31.32 5.84 -21.19
CA ASN A 251 30.06 6.46 -20.77
C ASN A 251 29.08 5.42 -20.21
N ALA A 252 28.86 4.33 -20.93
CA ALA A 252 28.01 3.23 -20.50
C ALA A 252 28.52 2.57 -19.21
N ALA A 253 29.83 2.43 -19.02
CA ALA A 253 30.41 1.93 -17.79
C ALA A 253 30.12 2.84 -16.58
N ARG A 254 30.03 4.16 -16.77
CA ARG A 254 29.61 5.08 -15.69
C ARG A 254 28.15 4.85 -15.31
N LEU A 255 27.27 4.71 -16.30
CA LEU A 255 25.84 4.44 -16.09
C LEU A 255 25.62 3.08 -15.40
N ARG A 256 26.33 2.03 -15.83
CA ARG A 256 26.31 0.71 -15.19
C ARG A 256 26.76 0.77 -13.73
N ARG A 257 27.82 1.53 -13.41
CA ARG A 257 28.23 1.73 -12.01
C ARG A 257 27.18 2.47 -11.18
N GLN A 258 26.53 3.48 -11.75
CA GLN A 258 25.42 4.18 -11.07
C GLN A 258 24.22 3.26 -10.83
N ALA A 259 23.86 2.43 -11.82
CA ALA A 259 22.81 1.42 -11.66
C ALA A 259 23.16 0.43 -10.54
N ASN A 260 24.42 -0.03 -10.46
CA ASN A 260 24.88 -0.91 -9.39
C ASN A 260 24.74 -0.27 -8.00
N ILE A 261 25.13 1.00 -7.87
CA ILE A 261 25.01 1.74 -6.62
C ILE A 261 23.52 1.88 -6.24
N GLY A 262 22.66 2.27 -7.18
CA GLY A 262 21.21 2.37 -6.93
C GLY A 262 20.60 1.05 -6.50
N LEU A 263 21.04 -0.07 -7.08
CA LEU A 263 20.58 -1.40 -6.67
C LEU A 263 21.08 -1.78 -5.26
N GLN A 264 22.32 -1.43 -4.90
CA GLN A 264 22.84 -1.61 -3.55
C GLN A 264 22.06 -0.79 -2.53
N GLU A 265 21.75 0.47 -2.84
CA GLU A 265 20.93 1.32 -1.96
C GLU A 265 19.52 0.75 -1.74
N LEU A 266 18.91 0.14 -2.76
CA LEU A 266 17.61 -0.53 -2.61
C LEU A 266 17.70 -1.76 -1.69
N HIS A 267 18.83 -2.46 -1.71
CA HIS A 267 19.09 -3.57 -0.80
C HIS A 267 19.40 -3.08 0.63
N ASP A 268 20.04 -1.92 0.78
CA ASP A 268 20.44 -1.38 2.09
C ASP A 268 19.30 -0.62 2.81
N ARG A 269 18.19 -0.32 2.12
CA ARG A 269 16.97 0.29 2.71
C ARG A 269 16.09 -0.69 3.49
N GLN A 270 16.58 -1.91 3.69
CA GLN A 270 16.06 -2.89 4.65
C GLN A 270 16.23 -2.40 6.09
#